data_AF-A0A840V6X0-F1
#
_entry.id   AF-A0A840V6X0-F1
#
_cell.length_a   1.000
_cell.length_b   1.000
_cell.length_c   1.000
_cell.angle_alpha   90.00
_cell.angle_beta   90.00
_cell.angle_gamma   90.00
#
_symmetry.space_group_name_H-M   'P 1'
#
loop_
_entity.id
_entity.type
_entity.pdbx_description
1 polymer ?
#
loop_
_entity_poly.entity_id
_entity_poly.type
_entity_poly.pdbx_seq_one_letter_code
_entity_poly.pdbx_strand_id
1 'polypeptide(L)'
;MKTLRLSIDGQWTAADFAASLTALDQIYSTMAVLRLEEEAIHDTEMMYRELREFGPFPFHPKMMGRHLRRIMRAQIPAMIVPDVRLLKIDDLGHSFQILEPSERLAVTRLQFASPGFKDLAGLGEVIGHLKDFMIHLIDLYSNRRKRNLECDVMEAELNSKRAENAKQLIGIARELGYTKAEMRKLFLHIDKNQEALIQFVSTGRITDATIRESNNDKNG
;
A
#
# COMPACT_ATOMS: atom_id res chain seq x y z
N MET A 1 -2.55 19.16 1.06
CA MET A 1 -1.76 17.92 0.94
C MET A 1 -1.75 17.24 2.31
N LYS A 2 -1.97 15.92 2.36
CA LYS A 2 -1.89 15.16 3.62
C LYS A 2 -0.42 14.80 3.87
N THR A 3 0.05 15.01 5.10
CA THR A 3 1.43 14.74 5.50
C THR A 3 1.42 13.81 6.70
N LEU A 4 2.09 12.66 6.60
CA LEU A 4 2.34 11.74 7.71
C LEU A 4 3.51 12.27 8.55
N ARG A 5 3.24 12.57 9.81
CA ARG A 5 4.24 12.88 10.83
C ARG A 5 4.54 11.63 11.64
N LEU A 6 5.80 11.21 11.64
CA LEU A 6 6.32 10.19 12.54
C LEU A 6 7.12 10.85 13.65
N SER A 7 6.73 10.63 14.90
CA SER A 7 7.47 11.09 16.07
C SER A 7 8.63 10.14 16.33
N ILE A 8 9.82 10.71 16.52
CA ILE A 8 11.04 9.96 16.80
C ILE A 8 11.66 10.35 18.13
N ASP A 9 12.26 9.36 18.78
CA ASP A 9 12.97 9.51 20.04
C ASP A 9 14.25 8.67 20.09
N GLY A 10 15.08 8.90 21.10
CA GLY A 10 16.35 8.20 21.31
C GLY A 10 17.47 8.58 20.34
N GLN A 11 18.52 7.77 20.33
CA GLN A 11 19.68 8.00 19.46
C GLN A 11 19.45 7.40 18.07
N TRP A 12 19.66 8.23 17.05
CA TRP A 12 19.58 7.85 15.64
C TRP A 12 20.94 8.00 14.99
N THR A 13 21.38 6.97 14.27
CA THR A 13 22.47 7.12 13.31
C THR A 13 21.89 7.53 11.95
N ALA A 14 22.73 8.10 11.07
CA ALA A 14 22.31 8.37 9.70
C ALA A 14 21.88 7.09 8.96
N ALA A 15 22.52 5.95 9.27
CA ALA A 15 22.18 4.65 8.70
C ALA A 15 20.80 4.16 9.16
N ASP A 16 20.49 4.27 10.47
CA ASP A 16 19.15 3.95 11.01
C ASP A 16 18.08 4.80 10.33
N PHE A 17 18.40 6.09 10.15
CA PHE A 17 17.49 7.04 9.54
C PHE A 17 17.19 6.69 8.09
N ALA A 18 18.24 6.43 7.30
CA ALA A 18 18.11 5.99 5.91
C ALA A 18 17.33 4.68 5.82
N ALA A 19 17.66 3.67 6.63
CA ALA A 19 16.97 2.38 6.64
C ALA A 19 15.47 2.53 6.91
N SER A 20 15.10 3.36 7.89
CA SER A 20 13.68 3.62 8.19
C SER A 20 12.95 4.33 7.05
N LEU A 21 13.60 5.29 6.37
CA LEU A 21 13.00 5.98 5.23
C LEU A 21 12.86 5.05 4.03
N THR A 22 13.87 4.24 3.73
CA THR A 22 13.81 3.26 2.65
C THR A 22 12.70 2.24 2.87
N ALA A 23 12.54 1.73 4.11
CA ALA A 23 11.45 0.81 4.41
C ALA A 23 10.07 1.45 4.24
N LEU A 24 9.89 2.70 4.69
CA LEU A 24 8.65 3.44 4.49
C LEU A 24 8.36 3.71 3.01
N ASP A 25 9.37 4.11 2.25
CA ASP A 25 9.26 4.40 0.81
C ASP A 25 8.91 3.15 0.00
N GLN A 26 9.50 2.00 0.32
CA GLN A 26 9.20 0.73 -0.35
C GLN A 26 7.78 0.24 -0.05
N ILE A 27 7.34 0.32 1.20
CA ILE A 27 5.98 -0.02 1.60
C ILE A 27 4.99 0.92 0.91
N TYR A 28 5.25 2.23 0.98
CA TYR A 28 4.44 3.25 0.33
C TYR A 28 4.34 3.03 -1.19
N SER A 29 5.46 2.82 -1.87
CA SER A 29 5.50 2.65 -3.32
C SER A 29 4.73 1.42 -3.75
N THR A 30 4.86 0.32 -3.01
CA THR A 30 4.06 -0.90 -3.25
C THR A 30 2.56 -0.62 -3.09
N MET A 31 2.15 0.08 -2.04
CA MET A 31 0.75 0.45 -1.83
C MET A 31 0.22 1.38 -2.92
N ALA A 32 1.00 2.38 -3.31
CA ALA A 32 0.63 3.34 -4.33
C ALA A 32 0.43 2.68 -5.70
N VAL A 33 1.35 1.80 -6.11
CA VAL A 33 1.21 1.08 -7.38
C VAL A 33 -0.01 0.17 -7.38
N LEU A 34 -0.27 -0.56 -6.29
CA LEU A 34 -1.47 -1.40 -6.19
C LEU A 34 -2.77 -0.59 -6.30
N ARG A 35 -2.79 0.64 -5.76
CA ARG A 35 -3.94 1.54 -5.92
C ARG A 35 -4.08 2.08 -7.33
N LEU A 36 -2.97 2.44 -7.99
CA LEU A 36 -3.01 2.84 -9.40
C LEU A 36 -3.53 1.72 -10.30
N GLU A 37 -3.15 0.47 -10.02
CA GLU A 37 -3.69 -0.69 -10.75
C GLU A 37 -5.19 -0.86 -10.55
N GLU A 38 -5.68 -0.70 -9.33
CA GLU A 38 -7.10 -0.79 -9.02
C GLU A 38 -7.92 0.29 -9.74
N GLU A 39 -7.44 1.54 -9.72
CA GLU A 39 -8.06 2.64 -10.45
C GLU A 39 -8.06 2.37 -11.96
N ALA A 40 -6.94 1.90 -12.51
CA ALA A 40 -6.85 1.57 -13.94
C ALA A 40 -7.79 0.44 -14.35
N ILE A 41 -7.99 -0.57 -13.50
CA ILE A 41 -8.99 -1.63 -13.74
C ILE A 41 -10.40 -1.04 -13.68
N HIS A 42 -10.70 -0.21 -12.68
CA HIS A 42 -12.01 0.41 -12.55
C HIS A 42 -12.36 1.30 -13.76
N ASP A 43 -11.43 2.12 -14.21
CA ASP A 43 -11.58 2.99 -15.39
C ASP A 43 -11.79 2.16 -16.65
N THR A 44 -11.04 1.06 -16.79
CA THR A 44 -11.19 0.11 -17.90
C THR A 44 -12.58 -0.53 -17.88
N GLU A 45 -13.07 -0.96 -16.71
CA GLU A 45 -14.43 -1.51 -16.55
C GLU A 45 -15.51 -0.49 -16.91
N MET A 46 -15.35 0.76 -16.46
CA MET A 46 -16.27 1.86 -16.77
C MET A 46 -16.29 2.17 -18.26
N MET A 47 -15.12 2.27 -18.90
CA MET A 47 -15.00 2.45 -20.36
C MET A 47 -15.70 1.31 -21.10
N TYR A 48 -15.53 0.05 -20.68
CA TYR A 48 -16.23 -1.08 -21.31
C TYR A 48 -17.74 -1.03 -21.12
N ARG A 49 -18.20 -0.58 -19.95
CA ARG A 49 -19.63 -0.38 -19.70
C ARG A 49 -20.20 0.68 -20.64
N GLU A 50 -19.51 1.81 -20.79
CA GLU A 50 -19.92 2.89 -21.69
C GLU A 50 -19.89 2.44 -23.16
N LEU A 51 -18.83 1.75 -23.60
CA LEU A 51 -18.74 1.19 -24.96
C LEU A 51 -19.87 0.18 -25.24
N ARG A 52 -20.29 -0.59 -24.24
CA ARG A 52 -21.42 -1.51 -24.37
C ARG A 52 -22.75 -0.78 -24.46
N GLU A 53 -22.89 0.37 -23.80
CA GLU A 53 -24.11 1.19 -23.77
C GLU A 53 -24.22 2.15 -24.98
N PHE A 54 -23.09 2.65 -25.51
CA PHE A 54 -23.03 3.74 -26.52
C PHE A 54 -22.14 3.46 -27.74
N GLY A 55 -21.56 2.27 -27.88
CA GLY A 55 -20.71 1.94 -29.03
C GLY A 55 -21.46 1.96 -30.38
N PRO A 56 -20.76 2.20 -31.51
CA PRO A 56 -21.36 2.29 -32.85
C PRO A 56 -22.06 1.00 -33.31
N PHE A 57 -21.79 -0.11 -32.60
CA PHE A 57 -22.55 -1.34 -32.70
C PHE A 57 -23.23 -1.59 -31.35
N PRO A 58 -24.51 -1.20 -31.16
CA PRO A 58 -25.27 -1.67 -30.02
C PRO A 58 -25.38 -3.18 -30.15
N PHE A 59 -24.48 -3.91 -29.49
CA PHE A 59 -24.53 -5.36 -29.38
C PHE A 59 -25.75 -5.72 -28.52
N HIS A 60 -26.95 -5.59 -29.09
CA HIS A 60 -28.17 -5.98 -28.43
C HIS A 60 -28.18 -7.51 -28.35
N PRO A 61 -28.03 -8.10 -27.15
CA PRO A 61 -27.97 -9.55 -27.01
C PRO A 61 -29.26 -10.23 -27.48
N LYS A 62 -30.35 -9.48 -27.68
CA LYS A 62 -31.63 -9.98 -28.18
C LYS A 62 -31.59 -10.36 -29.67
N MET A 63 -30.73 -9.75 -30.49
CA MET A 63 -30.61 -10.08 -31.93
C MET A 63 -29.68 -11.26 -32.23
N MET A 64 -28.83 -11.66 -31.27
CA MET A 64 -27.94 -12.80 -31.45
C MET A 64 -28.64 -14.12 -31.13
N GLY A 65 -28.58 -15.09 -32.05
CA GLY A 65 -29.00 -16.46 -31.80
C GLY A 65 -28.29 -17.07 -30.57
N ARG A 66 -28.93 -18.03 -29.89
CA ARG A 66 -28.40 -18.64 -28.65
C ARG A 66 -26.95 -19.15 -28.80
N HIS A 67 -26.57 -19.62 -29.98
CA HIS A 67 -25.21 -20.08 -30.29
C HIS A 67 -24.19 -18.93 -30.27
N LEU A 68 -24.47 -17.81 -30.94
CA LEU A 68 -23.56 -16.66 -30.98
C LEU A 68 -23.41 -16.03 -29.58
N ARG A 69 -24.51 -15.97 -28.81
CA ARG A 69 -24.47 -15.56 -27.39
C ARG A 69 -23.58 -16.45 -26.53
N ARG A 70 -23.55 -17.76 -26.81
CA ARG A 70 -22.73 -18.73 -26.06
C ARG A 70 -21.25 -18.61 -26.43
N ILE A 71 -20.95 -18.44 -27.72
CA ILE A 71 -19.59 -18.22 -28.23
C ILE A 71 -19.03 -16.90 -27.71
N MET A 72 -19.80 -15.81 -27.79
CA MET A 72 -19.38 -14.51 -27.25
C MET A 72 -19.24 -14.52 -25.73
N ARG A 73 -20.14 -15.15 -24.96
CA ARG A 73 -19.94 -15.30 -23.50
C ARG A 73 -18.69 -16.12 -23.15
N ALA A 74 -18.32 -17.08 -23.99
CA ALA A 74 -17.13 -17.91 -23.77
C ALA A 74 -15.82 -17.24 -24.24
N GLN A 75 -15.89 -16.33 -25.23
CA GLN A 75 -14.70 -15.71 -25.84
C GLN A 75 -14.43 -14.27 -25.39
N ILE A 76 -15.45 -13.49 -24.97
CA ILE A 76 -15.27 -12.10 -24.52
C ILE A 76 -14.35 -11.97 -23.29
N PRO A 77 -14.39 -12.84 -22.26
CA PRO A 77 -13.52 -12.68 -21.09
C PRO A 77 -12.02 -12.78 -21.40
N ALA A 78 -11.65 -13.46 -22.49
CA ALA A 78 -10.25 -13.75 -22.82
C ALA A 78 -9.66 -12.83 -23.90
N MET A 79 -10.49 -12.06 -24.61
CA MET A 79 -10.06 -11.33 -25.81
C MET A 79 -9.87 -9.82 -25.56
N ILE A 80 -10.37 -9.27 -24.45
CA ILE A 80 -10.39 -7.80 -24.24
C ILE A 80 -10.29 -7.38 -22.76
N VAL A 81 -9.43 -8.01 -21.98
CA VAL A 81 -8.92 -7.35 -20.76
C VAL A 81 -7.41 -7.26 -20.94
N PRO A 82 -6.86 -6.10 -21.35
CA PRO A 82 -5.41 -5.93 -21.35
C PRO A 82 -4.88 -6.28 -19.96
N ASP A 83 -3.74 -6.93 -19.88
CA ASP A 83 -3.07 -7.13 -18.60
C ASP A 83 -2.63 -5.76 -18.08
N VAL A 84 -3.46 -5.13 -17.25
CA VAL A 84 -3.25 -3.77 -16.70
C VAL A 84 -2.31 -3.80 -15.49
N ARG A 85 -1.69 -4.95 -15.18
CA ARG A 85 -0.77 -5.09 -14.06
C ARG A 85 0.51 -4.30 -14.35
N LEU A 86 0.67 -3.21 -13.62
CA LEU A 86 1.84 -2.34 -13.62
C LEU A 86 2.98 -2.97 -12.82
N LEU A 87 2.65 -3.65 -11.72
CA LEU A 87 3.56 -4.24 -10.77
C LEU A 87 3.99 -5.64 -11.22
N LYS A 88 5.18 -5.71 -11.79
CA LYS A 88 5.86 -6.99 -12.00
C LYS A 88 6.42 -7.47 -10.67
N ILE A 89 5.95 -8.62 -10.23
CA ILE A 89 6.22 -9.13 -8.87
C ILE A 89 7.67 -9.60 -8.72
N ASP A 90 8.34 -9.89 -9.83
CA ASP A 90 9.78 -10.16 -9.82
C ASP A 90 10.61 -8.89 -9.56
N ASP A 91 9.97 -7.71 -9.58
CA ASP A 91 10.63 -6.41 -9.47
C ASP A 91 9.99 -5.45 -8.44
N LEU A 92 9.47 -6.00 -7.34
CA LEU A 92 8.82 -5.22 -6.27
C LEU A 92 9.74 -4.13 -5.68
N GLY A 93 11.06 -4.35 -5.72
CA GLY A 93 12.07 -3.39 -5.23
C GLY A 93 12.15 -2.09 -6.03
N HIS A 94 11.64 -2.07 -7.27
CA HIS A 94 11.64 -0.90 -8.14
C HIS A 94 10.23 -0.36 -8.43
N SER A 95 9.25 -0.71 -7.59
CA SER A 95 7.86 -0.19 -7.67
C SER A 95 7.81 1.35 -7.74
N PHE A 96 8.74 2.04 -7.08
CA PHE A 96 8.87 3.51 -7.13
C PHE A 96 9.14 4.06 -8.55
N GLN A 97 9.69 3.26 -9.48
CA GLN A 97 9.97 3.68 -10.85
C GLN A 97 8.70 3.84 -11.68
N ILE A 98 7.62 3.15 -11.29
CA ILE A 98 6.30 3.25 -11.92
C ILE A 98 5.65 4.60 -11.55
N LEU A 99 5.94 5.12 -10.36
CA LEU A 99 5.35 6.35 -9.84
C LEU A 99 6.01 7.59 -10.43
N GLU A 100 5.18 8.56 -10.80
CA GLU A 100 5.63 9.90 -11.15
C GLU A 100 6.30 10.58 -9.94
N PRO A 101 7.26 11.50 -10.13
CA PRO A 101 7.94 12.17 -9.02
C PRO A 101 6.99 12.84 -8.01
N SER A 102 5.83 13.32 -8.45
CA SER A 102 4.78 13.91 -7.61
C SER A 102 3.98 12.89 -6.80
N GLU A 103 3.99 11.62 -7.20
CA GLU A 103 3.27 10.53 -6.55
C GLU A 103 4.13 9.77 -5.55
N ARG A 104 5.45 9.97 -5.59
CA ARG A 104 6.41 9.33 -4.68
C ARG A 104 6.32 9.90 -3.27
N LEU A 105 6.76 9.09 -2.30
CA LEU A 105 6.91 9.54 -0.92
C LEU A 105 8.05 10.56 -0.84
N ALA A 106 7.74 11.77 -0.40
CA ALA A 106 8.71 12.84 -0.24
C ALA A 106 8.85 13.22 1.23
N VAL A 107 10.10 13.43 1.69
CA VAL A 107 10.36 14.03 2.99
C VAL A 107 10.15 15.54 2.87
N THR A 108 9.17 16.07 3.60
CA THR A 108 8.84 17.51 3.58
C THR A 108 9.55 18.28 4.68
N ARG A 109 9.64 17.70 5.87
CA ARG A 109 10.31 18.31 7.01
C ARG A 109 10.97 17.24 7.86
N LEU A 110 12.15 17.58 8.35
CA LEU A 110 12.94 16.74 9.22
C LEU A 110 13.40 17.53 10.44
N GLN A 111 13.13 17.01 11.64
CA GLN A 111 13.77 17.46 12.87
C GLN A 111 14.55 16.31 13.47
N PHE A 112 15.86 16.33 13.25
CA PHE A 112 16.80 15.35 13.78
C PHE A 112 17.20 15.72 15.21
N ALA A 113 16.27 15.56 16.15
CA ALA A 113 16.46 15.74 17.58
C ALA A 113 15.73 14.61 18.34
N SER A 114 16.03 14.44 19.64
CA SER A 114 15.25 13.59 20.55
C SER A 114 14.70 14.49 21.66
N PRO A 115 13.37 14.66 21.75
CA PRO A 115 12.34 14.21 20.79
C PRO A 115 12.40 14.99 19.46
N GLY A 116 12.04 14.34 18.36
CA GLY A 116 12.04 14.90 17.00
C GLY A 116 10.94 14.31 16.13
N PHE A 117 10.97 14.60 14.82
CA PHE A 117 9.97 14.04 13.89
C PHE A 117 10.45 13.98 12.43
N LYS A 118 9.73 13.18 11.63
CA LYS A 118 9.84 13.13 10.17
C LYS A 118 8.45 13.38 9.57
N ASP A 119 8.33 14.37 8.70
CA ASP A 119 7.10 14.67 7.98
C ASP A 119 7.22 14.19 6.53
N LEU A 120 6.35 13.28 6.12
CA LEU A 120 6.34 12.59 4.83
C LEU A 120 5.06 12.93 4.06
N ALA A 121 5.16 13.23 2.78
CA ALA A 121 4.01 13.56 1.94
C ALA A 121 3.97 12.70 0.68
N GLY A 122 2.76 12.45 0.19
CA GLY A 122 2.48 11.65 -1.01
C GLY A 122 0.98 11.62 -1.30
N LEU A 123 0.53 10.69 -2.14
CA LEU A 123 -0.88 10.38 -2.40
C LEU A 123 -1.67 10.24 -1.09
N GLY A 124 -2.68 11.08 -0.90
CA GLY A 124 -3.33 11.27 0.39
C GLY A 124 -4.04 10.03 0.96
N GLU A 125 -4.58 9.17 0.10
CA GLU A 125 -5.17 7.89 0.51
C GLU A 125 -4.10 6.89 0.98
N VAL A 126 -3.03 6.75 0.19
CA VAL A 126 -1.89 5.87 0.51
C VAL A 126 -1.20 6.32 1.80
N ILE A 127 -1.07 7.62 2.03
CA ILE A 127 -0.60 8.19 3.29
C ILE A 127 -1.51 7.82 4.47
N GLY A 128 -2.82 7.74 4.25
CA GLY A 128 -3.80 7.21 5.20
C GLY A 128 -3.50 5.77 5.59
N HIS A 129 -3.35 4.89 4.60
CA HIS A 129 -3.02 3.48 4.84
C HIS A 129 -1.65 3.30 5.49
N LEU A 130 -0.65 4.09 5.10
CA LEU A 130 0.67 4.07 5.73
C LEU A 130 0.62 4.51 7.20
N LYS A 131 -0.20 5.52 7.54
CA LYS A 131 -0.45 5.91 8.93
C LYS A 131 -1.05 4.74 9.71
N ASP A 132 -2.12 4.14 9.21
CA ASP A 132 -2.83 3.07 9.91
C ASP A 132 -1.92 1.86 10.12
N PHE A 133 -1.09 1.54 9.12
CA PHE A 133 -0.02 0.54 9.22
C PHE A 133 0.98 0.86 10.33
N MET A 134 1.47 2.10 10.40
CA MET A 134 2.42 2.54 11.43
C MET A 134 1.80 2.55 12.83
N ILE A 135 0.56 3.01 12.99
CA ILE A 135 -0.15 2.97 14.28
C ILE A 135 -0.32 1.53 14.74
N HIS A 136 -0.76 0.63 13.85
CA HIS A 136 -0.91 -0.78 14.21
C HIS A 136 0.41 -1.39 14.67
N LEU A 137 1.53 -1.07 14.00
CA LEU A 137 2.87 -1.46 14.44
C LEU A 137 3.21 -0.91 15.82
N ILE A 138 3.01 0.40 16.04
CA ILE A 138 3.32 1.06 17.32
C ILE A 138 2.49 0.45 18.45
N ASP A 139 1.18 0.29 18.27
CA ASP A 139 0.28 -0.30 19.25
C ASP A 139 0.66 -1.73 19.59
N LEU A 140 1.10 -2.52 18.61
CA LEU A 140 1.51 -3.89 18.83
C LEU A 140 2.70 -3.96 19.81
N TYR A 141 3.70 -3.10 19.62
CA TYR A 141 4.94 -3.15 20.41
C TYR A 141 4.89 -2.34 21.70
N SER A 142 4.16 -1.23 21.74
CA SER A 142 3.92 -0.47 22.97
C SER A 142 3.15 -1.31 24.00
N ASN A 143 2.13 -2.04 23.54
CA ASN A 143 1.38 -2.97 24.38
C ASN A 143 2.20 -4.20 24.79
N ARG A 144 3.16 -4.65 23.97
CA ARG A 144 4.07 -5.75 24.30
C ARG A 144 5.03 -5.37 25.42
N ARG A 145 5.63 -4.17 25.37
CA ARG A 145 6.50 -3.68 26.45
C ARG A 145 5.77 -3.64 27.80
N LYS A 146 4.46 -3.38 27.77
CA LYS A 146 3.58 -3.39 28.95
C LYS A 146 3.20 -4.81 29.42
N ARG A 147 3.30 -5.83 28.56
CA ARG A 147 2.82 -7.21 28.78
C ARG A 147 3.91 -8.28 28.92
N ASN A 148 5.18 -7.92 29.07
CA ASN A 148 6.36 -8.82 29.18
C ASN A 148 6.38 -9.79 30.41
N LEU A 149 5.24 -10.35 30.81
CA LEU A 149 5.11 -11.43 31.80
C LEU A 149 4.70 -12.80 31.19
N GLU A 150 4.39 -12.93 29.89
CA GLU A 150 3.84 -14.18 29.29
C GLU A 150 4.39 -14.51 27.87
N CYS A 151 5.63 -14.99 27.73
CA CYS A 151 6.38 -14.93 26.46
C CYS A 151 5.92 -15.79 25.26
N ASP A 152 5.20 -16.91 25.40
CA ASP A 152 4.98 -17.82 24.25
C ASP A 152 3.67 -17.56 23.48
N VAL A 153 2.59 -17.22 24.18
CA VAL A 153 1.31 -16.82 23.55
C VAL A 153 1.50 -15.55 22.71
N MET A 154 2.43 -14.70 23.13
CA MET A 154 2.72 -13.43 22.47
C MET A 154 3.46 -13.55 21.14
N GLU A 155 4.30 -14.58 20.95
CA GLU A 155 4.96 -14.81 19.66
C GLU A 155 3.96 -15.28 18.60
N ALA A 156 3.01 -16.13 18.99
CA ALA A 156 1.91 -16.57 18.13
C ALA A 156 0.96 -15.40 17.78
N GLU A 157 0.60 -14.55 18.75
CA GLU A 157 -0.19 -13.34 18.49
C GLU A 157 0.54 -12.36 17.56
N LEU A 158 1.85 -12.18 17.74
CA LEU A 158 2.68 -11.34 16.88
C LEU A 158 2.64 -11.83 15.44
N ASN A 159 2.86 -13.13 15.23
CA ASN A 159 2.82 -13.72 13.88
C ASN A 159 1.42 -13.62 13.26
N SER A 160 0.36 -13.78 14.06
CA SER A 160 -1.02 -13.61 13.62
C SER A 160 -1.31 -12.17 13.16
N LYS A 161 -0.85 -11.17 13.92
CA LYS A 161 -1.07 -9.75 13.60
C LYS A 161 -0.18 -9.25 12.46
N ARG A 162 1.06 -9.76 12.33
CA ARG A 162 1.89 -9.56 11.13
C ARG A 162 1.14 -10.05 9.89
N ALA A 163 0.53 -11.23 9.98
CA ALA A 163 -0.28 -11.77 8.90
C ALA A 163 -1.53 -10.90 8.62
N GLU A 164 -2.15 -10.31 9.64
CA GLU A 164 -3.33 -9.45 9.48
C GLU A 164 -3.01 -8.12 8.77
N ASN A 165 -1.92 -7.44 9.15
CA ASN A 165 -1.48 -6.22 8.47
C ASN A 165 -1.18 -6.46 7.00
N ALA A 166 -0.43 -7.51 6.69
CA ALA A 166 -0.13 -7.84 5.30
C ALA A 166 -1.38 -8.34 4.55
N LYS A 167 -2.38 -8.93 5.23
CA LYS A 167 -3.65 -9.33 4.62
C LYS A 167 -4.47 -8.14 4.12
N GLN A 168 -4.43 -7.00 4.80
CA GLN A 168 -5.11 -5.79 4.30
C GLN A 168 -4.54 -5.36 2.95
N LEU A 169 -3.22 -5.46 2.78
CA LEU A 169 -2.53 -5.15 1.53
C LEU A 169 -2.70 -6.22 0.45
N ILE A 170 -2.72 -7.50 0.85
CA ILE A 170 -3.04 -8.62 -0.05
C ILE A 170 -4.51 -8.59 -0.48
N GLY A 171 -5.41 -7.99 0.30
CA GLY A 171 -6.81 -7.83 -0.06
C GLY A 171 -6.96 -7.16 -1.42
N ILE A 172 -6.27 -6.04 -1.60
CA ILE A 172 -6.21 -5.30 -2.86
C ILE A 172 -5.63 -6.19 -3.96
N ALA A 173 -4.45 -6.79 -3.75
CA ALA A 173 -3.84 -7.68 -4.75
C ALA A 173 -4.73 -8.88 -5.13
N ARG A 174 -5.53 -9.41 -4.20
CA ARG A 174 -6.48 -10.49 -4.48
C ARG A 174 -7.62 -10.02 -5.38
N GLU A 175 -8.15 -8.83 -5.14
CA GLU A 175 -9.19 -8.22 -5.97
C GLU A 175 -8.68 -7.93 -7.39
N LEU A 176 -7.40 -7.58 -7.52
CA LEU A 176 -6.68 -7.41 -8.79
C LEU A 176 -6.36 -8.73 -9.51
N GLY A 177 -6.73 -9.88 -8.95
CA GLY A 177 -6.57 -11.20 -9.58
C GLY A 177 -5.16 -11.77 -9.50
N TYR A 178 -4.31 -11.32 -8.57
CA TYR A 178 -2.98 -11.89 -8.37
C TYR A 178 -3.09 -13.36 -7.95
N THR A 179 -2.19 -14.20 -8.48
CA THR A 179 -2.13 -15.61 -8.14
C THR A 179 -1.63 -15.81 -6.70
N LYS A 180 -1.80 -17.03 -6.17
CA LYS A 180 -1.32 -17.35 -4.81
C LYS A 180 0.19 -17.24 -4.64
N ALA A 181 0.96 -17.59 -5.68
CA ALA A 181 2.42 -17.49 -5.66
C ALA A 181 2.88 -16.02 -5.64
N GLU A 182 2.19 -15.20 -6.41
CA GLU A 182 2.38 -13.77 -6.55
C GLU A 182 2.06 -13.01 -5.24
N MET A 183 0.90 -13.27 -4.64
CA MET A 183 0.54 -12.73 -3.32
C MET A 183 1.56 -13.13 -2.24
N ARG A 184 2.14 -14.33 -2.32
CA ARG A 184 3.18 -14.78 -1.37
C ARG A 184 4.48 -13.98 -1.54
N LYS A 185 4.88 -13.64 -2.77
CA LYS A 185 6.06 -12.79 -3.02
C LYS A 185 5.82 -11.38 -2.50
N LEU A 186 4.63 -10.80 -2.74
CA LEU A 186 4.22 -9.51 -2.22
C LEU A 186 4.26 -9.48 -0.68
N PHE A 187 3.71 -10.51 -0.04
CA PHE A 187 3.76 -10.68 1.41
C PHE A 187 5.20 -10.66 1.94
N LEU A 188 6.08 -11.47 1.35
CA LEU A 188 7.48 -11.57 1.79
C LEU A 188 8.22 -10.24 1.62
N HIS A 189 7.92 -9.48 0.57
CA HIS A 189 8.48 -8.15 0.35
C HIS A 189 8.03 -7.16 1.45
N ILE A 190 6.73 -7.12 1.74
CA ILE A 190 6.17 -6.26 2.79
C ILE A 190 6.71 -6.66 4.17
N ASP A 191 6.75 -7.95 4.49
CA ASP A 191 7.21 -8.45 5.79
C ASP A 191 8.69 -8.12 6.05
N LYS A 192 9.54 -8.20 5.03
CA LYS A 192 10.94 -7.78 5.11
C LYS A 192 11.07 -6.28 5.46
N ASN A 193 10.28 -5.43 4.83
CA ASN A 193 10.33 -3.99 5.08
C ASN A 193 9.69 -3.63 6.43
N GLN A 194 8.66 -4.37 6.83
CA GLN A 194 8.03 -4.27 8.13
C GLN A 194 9.02 -4.61 9.25
N GLU A 195 9.86 -5.64 9.08
CA GLU A 195 10.86 -6.06 10.05
C GLU A 195 11.89 -4.94 10.35
N ALA A 196 12.30 -4.18 9.34
CA ALA A 196 13.17 -3.01 9.53
C ALA A 196 12.50 -1.95 10.40
N LEU A 197 11.21 -1.69 10.22
CA LEU A 197 10.45 -0.71 11.01
C LEU A 197 10.19 -1.21 12.45
N ILE A 198 9.91 -2.50 12.60
CA ILE A 198 9.70 -3.17 13.88
C ILE A 198 10.89 -2.94 14.81
N GLN A 199 12.12 -3.00 14.32
CA GLN A 199 13.31 -2.75 15.14
C GLN A 199 13.27 -1.35 15.78
N PHE A 200 12.86 -0.32 15.04
CA PHE A 200 12.79 1.06 15.54
C PHE A 200 11.60 1.28 16.46
N VAL A 201 10.47 0.64 16.20
CA VAL A 201 9.29 0.72 17.06
C VAL A 201 9.52 -0.02 18.39
N SER A 202 10.07 -1.24 18.34
CA SER A 202 10.33 -2.07 19.54
C SER A 202 11.35 -1.43 20.50
N THR A 203 12.31 -0.68 19.97
CA THR A 203 13.28 0.10 20.75
C THR A 203 12.73 1.43 21.25
N GLY A 204 11.49 1.79 20.89
CA GLY A 204 10.85 3.06 21.24
C GLY A 204 11.43 4.27 20.48
N ARG A 205 12.18 4.05 19.39
CA ARG A 205 12.73 5.12 18.57
C ARG A 205 11.68 5.75 17.66
N ILE A 206 10.66 5.00 17.26
CA ILE A 206 9.44 5.52 16.63
C ILE A 206 8.32 5.37 17.65
N THR A 207 7.69 6.47 18.01
CA THR A 207 6.75 6.52 19.15
C THR A 207 5.32 6.81 18.76
N ASP A 208 5.10 7.54 17.66
CA ASP A 208 3.77 7.98 17.23
C ASP A 208 3.71 8.24 15.71
N ALA A 209 2.51 8.18 15.14
CA ALA A 209 2.22 8.40 13.73
C ALA A 209 0.90 9.19 13.57
N THR A 210 0.97 10.42 13.04
CA THR A 210 -0.18 11.31 12.88
C THR A 210 -0.28 11.88 11.46
N ILE A 211 -1.49 12.18 10.98
CA ILE A 211 -1.66 12.93 9.72
C ILE A 211 -1.88 14.40 10.04
N ARG A 212 -1.16 15.27 9.32
CA ARG A 212 -1.38 16.71 9.31
C ARG A 212 -1.91 17.11 7.95
N GLU A 213 -2.92 17.97 7.96
CA GLU A 213 -3.34 18.67 6.75
C GLU A 213 -2.52 19.94 6.63
N SER A 214 -1.88 20.13 5.47
CA SER A 214 -1.25 21.41 5.15
C SER A 214 -2.37 22.44 4.96
N ASN A 215 -2.74 23.18 6.00
CA ASN A 215 -3.47 24.43 5.84
C ASN A 215 -2.54 25.36 5.06
N ASN A 216 -2.79 25.50 3.76
CA ASN A 216 -2.23 26.61 3.01
C ASN A 216 -2.85 27.86 3.64
N ASP A 217 -2.05 28.57 4.43
CA ASP A 217 -2.40 29.88 4.94
C ASP A 217 -2.82 30.74 3.75
N LYS A 218 -4.12 31.05 3.72
CA LYS A 218 -4.64 32.26 3.11
C LYS A 218 -4.01 33.42 3.88
N ASN A 219 -2.79 33.82 3.51
CA ASN A 219 -2.19 35.11 3.85
C ASN A 219 -1.01 35.34 2.91
N GLY A 220 -1.34 35.85 1.73
CA GLY A 220 -0.44 36.49 0.77
C GLY A 220 -1.27 37.46 -0.05
#